data_AF-A0A5U3M2L6-F1
#
_entry.id   AF-A0A5U3M2L6-F1
#
_cell.length_a   1.000
_cell.length_b   1.000
_cell.length_c   1.000
_cell.angle_alpha   90.00
_cell.angle_beta   90.00
_cell.angle_gamma   90.00
#
_symmetry.space_group_name_H-M   'P 1'
#
loop_
_entity.id
_entity.type
_entity.pdbx_description
1 polymer ?
#
loop_
_entity_poly.entity_id
_entity_poly.type
_entity_poly.pdbx_seq_one_letter_code
_entity_poly.pdbx_strand_id
1 'polypeptide(L)'
;MVPYLIITVPTLYVFEGIFVYLSEVRKYTVEYLFFYTCYITYIASFVISYLYTQRKPIYNKSNTKNKPRYVFTSLLFTFLAFIIYLPVLMEFREYILSPRRIYELTRTGYGIYFYPSLM
;
A
#
# COMPACT_ATOMS: atom_id res chain seq x y z
N MET A 1 2.11 -10.23 -0.92
CA MET A 1 1.97 -9.06 0.01
C MET A 1 2.48 -9.33 1.43
N VAL A 2 2.49 -10.57 1.93
CA VAL A 2 3.08 -10.95 3.25
C VAL A 2 4.59 -10.59 3.44
N PRO A 3 5.46 -10.56 2.41
CA PRO A 3 6.90 -10.29 2.62
C PRO A 3 7.22 -8.91 3.19
N TYR A 4 6.45 -7.88 2.80
CA TYR A 4 6.73 -6.50 3.20
C TYR A 4 6.56 -6.32 4.70
N LEU A 5 5.47 -6.83 5.28
CA LEU A 5 5.17 -6.71 6.70
C LEU A 5 6.22 -7.37 7.61
N ILE A 6 6.76 -8.51 7.18
CA ILE A 6 7.79 -9.25 7.94
C ILE A 6 9.11 -8.47 7.95
N ILE A 7 9.43 -7.77 6.86
CA ILE A 7 10.66 -7.00 6.72
C ILE A 7 10.52 -5.61 7.38
N THR A 8 9.34 -5.00 7.34
CA THR A 8 9.13 -3.66 7.90
C THR A 8 9.07 -3.62 9.42
N VAL A 9 8.57 -4.67 10.08
CA VAL A 9 8.46 -4.70 11.55
C VAL A 9 9.84 -4.60 12.23
N PRO A 10 10.86 -5.40 11.89
CA PRO A 10 12.20 -5.21 12.45
C PRO A 10 12.77 -3.83 12.12
N THR A 11 12.55 -3.36 10.89
CA THR A 11 13.08 -2.08 10.40
C THR A 11 12.57 -0.87 11.17
N LEU A 12 11.28 -0.86 11.50
CA LEU A 12 10.62 0.32 12.04
C LEU A 12 10.40 0.26 13.55
N TYR A 13 10.73 -0.86 14.20
CA TYR A 13 10.58 -1.02 15.65
C TYR A 13 11.88 -1.45 16.36
N VAL A 14 12.71 -2.29 15.74
CA VAL A 14 13.98 -2.74 16.33
C VAL A 14 15.12 -1.81 15.92
N PHE A 15 15.26 -1.55 14.62
CA PHE A 15 16.30 -0.64 14.12
C PHE A 15 15.99 0.84 14.40
N GLU A 16 14.74 1.16 14.72
CA GLU A 16 14.34 2.51 15.15
C GLU A 16 15.05 2.95 16.44
N GLY A 17 15.17 2.06 17.43
CA GLY A 17 15.89 2.37 18.67
C GLY A 17 17.37 2.65 18.42
N ILE A 18 17.98 1.94 17.47
CA ILE A 18 19.36 2.17 17.03
C ILE A 18 19.46 3.49 16.26
N PHE A 19 18.50 3.81 15.40
CA PHE A 19 18.43 5.09 14.69
C PHE A 19 18.32 6.27 15.65
N VAL A 20 17.44 6.21 16.66
CA VAL A 20 17.30 7.26 17.68
C VAL A 20 18.55 7.41 18.53
N TYR A 21 19.24 6.30 18.82
CA TYR A 21 20.49 6.33 19.58
C TYR A 21 21.64 6.99 18.79
N LEU A 22 21.76 6.67 17.50
CA LEU A 22 22.84 7.16 16.64
C LEU A 22 22.57 8.55 16.06
N SER A 23 21.31 8.91 15.87
CA SER A 23 20.90 10.18 15.28
C SER A 23 20.65 11.18 16.41
N GLU A 24 21.20 12.39 16.32
CA GLU A 24 20.92 13.45 17.29
C GLU A 24 19.49 14.02 17.11
N VAL A 25 18.47 13.18 17.27
CA VAL A 25 17.04 13.47 17.02
C VAL A 25 16.53 14.69 17.81
N ARG A 26 17.28 15.13 18.84
CA ARG A 26 17.03 16.35 19.61
C ARG A 26 16.75 17.59 18.76
N LYS A 27 17.32 17.71 17.55
CA LYS A 27 17.11 18.86 16.65
C LYS A 27 15.76 18.88 15.92
N TYR A 28 15.07 17.74 15.78
CA TYR A 28 13.83 17.59 15.00
C TYR A 28 12.85 16.62 15.69
N THR A 29 12.79 16.70 17.01
CA THR A 29 12.05 15.76 17.88
C THR A 29 10.55 15.76 17.58
N VAL A 30 9.98 16.92 17.22
CA VAL A 30 8.54 17.08 16.99
C VAL A 30 8.13 16.46 15.67
N GLU A 31 8.88 16.72 14.61
CA GLU A 31 8.68 16.15 13.28
C GLU A 31 8.83 14.62 13.33
N TYR A 32 9.87 14.17 14.02
CA TYR A 32 10.11 12.76 14.26
C TYR A 32 8.94 12.07 14.99
N LEU A 33 8.44 12.65 16.09
CA LEU A 33 7.27 12.13 16.81
C LEU A 33 6.02 12.11 15.96
N PHE A 34 5.79 13.13 15.13
CA PHE A 34 4.66 13.17 14.22
C PHE A 34 4.71 12.00 13.21
N PHE A 35 5.83 11.81 12.51
CA PHE A 35 5.96 10.71 11.55
C PHE A 35 5.87 9.33 12.22
N TYR A 36 6.51 9.17 13.38
CA TYR A 36 6.49 7.91 14.12
C TYR A 36 5.07 7.57 14.59
N THR A 37 4.32 8.53 15.13
CA THR A 37 2.92 8.31 15.56
C THR A 37 1.99 7.98 14.40
N CYS A 38 2.14 8.64 13.25
CA CYS A 38 1.39 8.28 12.03
C CYS A 38 1.67 6.84 11.59
N TYR A 39 2.92 6.41 11.64
CA TYR A 39 3.30 5.05 11.26
C TYR A 39 2.73 4.00 12.23
N ILE A 40 2.86 4.22 13.54
CA ILE A 40 2.32 3.31 14.57
C ILE A 40 0.80 3.20 14.47
N THR A 41 0.10 4.30 14.29
CA THR A 41 -1.37 4.32 14.19
C THR A 41 -1.86 3.58 12.95
N TYR A 42 -1.17 3.73 11.81
CA TYR A 42 -1.45 2.96 10.60
C TYR A 42 -1.36 1.44 10.87
N ILE A 43 -0.24 0.97 11.44
CA ILE A 43 -0.06 -0.46 11.71
C ILE A 43 -1.04 -0.97 12.75
N ALA A 44 -1.26 -0.22 13.84
CA ALA A 44 -2.21 -0.59 14.87
C ALA A 44 -3.62 -0.73 14.27
N SER A 45 -4.05 0.22 13.43
CA SER A 45 -5.35 0.17 12.75
C SER A 45 -5.49 -1.07 11.87
N PHE A 46 -4.43 -1.43 11.14
CA PHE A 46 -4.39 -2.63 10.30
C PHE A 46 -4.49 -3.91 11.14
N VAL A 47 -3.66 -4.05 12.19
CA VAL A 47 -3.65 -5.23 13.06
C VAL A 47 -5.00 -5.39 13.76
N ILE A 48 -5.56 -4.31 14.31
CA ILE A 48 -6.89 -4.33 14.97
C ILE A 48 -7.97 -4.74 13.97
N SER A 49 -7.98 -4.16 12.76
CA SER A 49 -8.97 -4.48 11.72
C SER A 49 -8.85 -5.93 11.26
N TYR A 50 -7.62 -6.44 11.14
CA TYR A 50 -7.34 -7.83 10.77
C TYR A 50 -7.84 -8.80 11.83
N LEU A 51 -7.46 -8.59 13.09
CA LEU A 51 -7.92 -9.42 14.22
C LEU A 51 -9.44 -9.37 14.38
N TYR A 52 -10.06 -8.20 14.19
CA TYR A 52 -11.51 -8.06 14.22
C TYR A 52 -12.19 -8.80 13.06
N THR A 53 -11.60 -8.77 11.87
CA THR A 53 -12.12 -9.49 10.69
C THR A 53 -12.05 -11.00 10.89
N GLN A 54 -10.97 -11.51 11.51
CA GLN A 54 -10.82 -12.93 11.81
C GLN A 54 -11.79 -13.44 12.89
N ARG A 55 -12.31 -12.57 13.76
CA ARG A 55 -13.27 -12.95 14.82
C ARG A 55 -14.69 -13.20 14.32
N LYS A 56 -14.99 -12.94 13.03
CA LYS A 56 -16.31 -13.27 12.50
C LYS A 56 -16.42 -14.80 12.40
N PRO A 57 -17.39 -15.44 13.07
CA PRO A 57 -17.65 -16.85 12.83
C PRO A 57 -17.94 -17.02 11.33
N ILE A 58 -17.32 -18.00 10.70
CA ILE A 58 -17.61 -18.40 9.32
C ILE A 58 -19.05 -18.92 9.34
N TYR A 59 -20.01 -18.02 9.16
CA TYR A 59 -21.39 -18.39 8.97
C TYR A 59 -21.47 -18.98 7.57
N ASN A 60 -21.36 -20.31 7.47
CA ASN A 60 -21.63 -21.05 6.25
C ASN A 60 -23.12 -20.93 5.92
N LYS A 61 -23.55 -19.75 5.46
CA LYS A 61 -24.84 -19.58 4.84
C LYS A 61 -24.70 -20.03 3.39
N SER A 62 -24.68 -21.35 3.20
CA SER A 62 -24.95 -21.99 1.91
C SER A 62 -26.42 -21.73 1.53
N ASN A 63 -26.73 -20.50 1.17
CA ASN A 63 -27.95 -20.13 0.47
C ASN A 63 -27.84 -18.68 -0.03
N THR A 64 -27.03 -18.48 -1.06
CA THR A 64 -27.04 -17.22 -1.81
C THR A 64 -27.72 -17.45 -3.15
N LYS A 65 -29.03 -17.17 -3.20
CA LYS A 65 -29.61 -16.57 -4.41
C LYS A 65 -28.72 -15.37 -4.72
N ASN A 66 -27.86 -15.49 -5.73
CA ASN A 66 -26.87 -14.51 -6.14
C ASN A 66 -27.57 -13.22 -6.58
N LYS A 67 -27.90 -12.35 -5.62
CA LYS A 67 -28.20 -10.96 -5.93
C LYS A 67 -26.86 -10.26 -6.16
N PRO A 68 -26.66 -9.57 -7.30
CA PRO A 68 -25.42 -8.85 -7.59
C PRO A 68 -25.27 -7.63 -6.68
N ARG A 69 -25.01 -7.85 -5.39
CA ARG A 69 -24.97 -6.80 -4.35
C ARG A 69 -23.80 -5.84 -4.51
N TYR A 70 -22.78 -6.23 -5.28
CA TYR A 70 -21.52 -5.49 -5.39
C TYR A 70 -21.10 -5.19 -6.84
N VAL A 71 -21.94 -5.46 -7.83
CA VAL A 71 -21.59 -5.24 -9.25
C VAL A 71 -21.37 -3.77 -9.55
N PHE A 72 -22.23 -2.89 -9.02
CA PHE A 72 -22.05 -1.46 -9.19
C PHE A 72 -20.74 -0.98 -8.54
N THR A 73 -20.47 -1.39 -7.30
CA THR A 73 -19.23 -1.02 -6.60
C THR A 73 -17.99 -1.58 -7.30
N SER A 74 -18.03 -2.80 -7.84
CA SER A 74 -16.89 -3.38 -8.56
C SER A 74 -16.63 -2.64 -9.87
N LEU A 75 -17.68 -2.27 -10.61
CA LEU A 75 -17.55 -1.45 -11.82
C LEU A 75 -17.00 -0.06 -11.50
N LEU A 76 -17.51 0.58 -10.45
CA LEU A 76 -17.02 1.89 -10.00
C LEU A 76 -15.52 1.83 -9.66
N PHE A 77 -15.09 0.87 -8.85
CA PHE A 77 -13.66 0.72 -8.50
C PHE A 77 -12.79 0.36 -9.70
N THR A 78 -13.29 -0.45 -10.64
CA THR A 78 -12.56 -0.78 -11.87
C THR A 78 -12.36 0.48 -12.73
N PHE A 79 -13.40 1.29 -12.88
CA PHE A 79 -13.32 2.55 -13.61
C PHE A 79 -12.38 3.56 -12.93
N LEU A 80 -12.45 3.65 -11.60
CA LEU A 80 -11.56 4.54 -10.84
C LEU A 80 -10.09 4.12 -10.97
N ALA A 81 -9.82 2.82 -10.89
CA ALA A 81 -8.48 2.27 -11.09
C ALA A 81 -7.96 2.55 -12.51
N PHE A 82 -8.83 2.42 -13.52
CA PHE A 82 -8.49 2.75 -14.89
C PHE A 82 -8.12 4.23 -15.05
N ILE A 83 -8.89 5.17 -14.50
CA ILE A 83 -8.57 6.61 -14.54
C ILE A 83 -7.22 6.89 -13.88
N ILE A 84 -6.98 6.30 -12.71
CA ILE A 84 -5.73 6.51 -11.97
C ILE A 84 -4.51 5.98 -12.75
N TYR A 85 -4.66 4.86 -13.48
CA TYR A 85 -3.59 4.28 -14.28
C TYR A 85 -3.49 4.82 -15.71
N LEU A 86 -4.50 5.56 -16.18
CA LEU A 86 -4.53 6.15 -17.51
C LEU A 86 -3.28 6.97 -17.85
N PRO A 87 -2.77 7.88 -17.00
CA PRO A 87 -1.60 8.68 -17.36
C PRO A 87 -0.34 7.81 -17.52
N VAL A 88 -0.21 6.72 -16.74
CA VAL A 88 0.87 5.73 -16.91
C VAL A 88 0.72 5.01 -18.24
N LEU A 89 -0.50 4.63 -18.63
CA LEU A 89 -0.75 3.98 -19.91
C LEU A 89 -0.46 4.90 -21.12
N MET A 90 -0.73 6.21 -20.98
CA MET A 90 -0.41 7.19 -22.01
C MET A 90 1.11 7.37 -22.18
N GLU A 91 1.85 7.43 -21.07
CA GLU A 91 3.31 7.56 -21.06
C GLU A 91 3.99 6.37 -21.76
N PHE A 92 3.52 5.15 -21.50
CA PHE A 92 4.10 3.93 -22.04
C PHE A 92 3.34 3.36 -23.25
N ARG A 93 2.55 4.19 -23.96
CA ARG A 93 1.68 3.72 -25.06
C ARG A 93 2.41 2.94 -26.15
N GLU A 94 3.66 3.32 -26.44
CA GLU A 94 4.49 2.71 -27.48
C GLU A 94 5.03 1.34 -27.06
N TYR A 95 5.03 1.06 -25.76
CA TYR A 95 5.56 -0.15 -25.16
C TYR A 95 4.47 -1.09 -24.64
N ILE A 96 3.19 -0.83 -24.94
CA ILE A 96 2.06 -1.66 -24.50
C ILE A 96 2.24 -3.14 -24.91
N LEU A 97 2.79 -3.38 -26.10
CA LEU A 97 3.05 -4.73 -26.61
C LEU A 97 4.40 -5.32 -26.14
N SER A 98 5.23 -4.51 -25.47
CA SER A 98 6.55 -4.89 -24.96
C SER A 98 6.66 -4.57 -23.46
N PRO A 99 5.92 -5.30 -22.58
CA PRO A 99 5.83 -4.99 -21.16
C PRO A 99 7.20 -5.03 -20.45
N ARG A 100 8.12 -5.86 -20.94
CA ARG A 100 9.51 -5.92 -20.44
C ARG A 100 10.22 -4.56 -20.53
N ARG A 101 9.96 -3.80 -21.60
CA ARG A 101 10.58 -2.49 -21.79
C ARG A 101 10.04 -1.45 -20.81
N ILE A 102 8.76 -1.55 -20.45
CA ILE A 102 8.15 -0.72 -19.40
C ILE A 102 8.87 -0.96 -18.08
N TYR A 103 9.05 -2.22 -17.67
CA TYR A 103 9.76 -2.55 -16.43
C TYR A 103 11.20 -2.04 -16.37
N GLU A 104 11.92 -2.07 -17.49
CA GLU A 104 13.29 -1.53 -17.59
C GLU A 104 13.31 -0.01 -17.40
N LEU A 105 12.32 0.70 -17.95
CA LEU A 105 12.20 2.16 -17.85
C LEU A 105 11.66 2.61 -16.48
N THR A 106 10.85 1.79 -15.81
CA THR A 106 10.23 2.06 -14.51
C THR A 106 11.00 1.43 -13.34
N ARG A 107 12.30 1.13 -13.50
CA ARG A 107 13.09 0.35 -12.53
C ARG A 107 13.23 1.05 -11.16
N THR A 108 13.04 2.36 -11.12
CA THR A 108 13.03 3.20 -9.91
C THR A 108 11.63 3.38 -9.30
N GLY A 109 10.56 2.91 -9.96
CA GLY A 109 9.19 2.97 -9.48
C GLY A 109 8.18 2.61 -10.58
N TYR A 110 7.27 1.65 -10.32
CA TYR A 110 6.22 1.23 -11.26
C TYR A 110 4.85 1.79 -10.89
N GLY A 111 4.04 2.18 -11.89
CA GLY A 111 2.69 2.70 -11.68
C GLY A 111 2.68 4.13 -11.14
N ILE A 112 1.77 4.43 -10.20
CA ILE A 112 1.61 5.78 -9.61
C ILE A 112 2.90 6.27 -8.93
N TYR A 113 3.74 5.34 -8.46
CA TYR A 113 5.03 5.63 -7.83
C TYR A 113 6.12 6.11 -8.80
N PHE A 114 5.89 6.01 -10.12
CA PHE A 114 6.80 6.55 -11.13
C PHE A 114 6.92 8.07 -11.01
N TYR A 115 5.80 8.78 -10.85
CA TYR A 115 5.76 10.25 -10.78
C TYR A 115 6.57 10.86 -9.61
N PRO A 116 6.45 10.37 -8.36
CA PRO A 116 7.29 10.86 -7.27
C PRO A 116 8.74 10.33 -7.31
N SER A 117 9.07 9.33 -8.13
CA SER A 117 10.45 8.83 -8.29
C SER A 117 11.31 9.63 -9.28
N LEU A 118 10.67 10.51 -10.07
CA LEU A 118 11.31 11.44 -11.00
C LEU A 118 11.58 12.82 -10.38
N MET A 119 11.02 13.09 -9.20
CA MET A 119 11.33 14.26 -8.36
C MET A 119 12.45 13.91 -7.38
#